data_AF-A0A1B6F9U4-F1
#
_entry.id   AF-A0A1B6F9U4-F1
#
_cell.length_a   1.000
_cell.length_b   1.000
_cell.length_c   1.000
_cell.angle_alpha   90.00
_cell.angle_beta   90.00
_cell.angle_gamma   90.00
#
_symmetry.space_group_name_H-M   'P 1'
#
loop_
_entity.id
_entity.type
_entity.pdbx_description
1 polymer ?
#
loop_
_entity_poly.entity_id
_entity_poly.type
_entity_poly.pdbx_seq_one_letter_code
_entity_poly.pdbx_strand_id
1 'polypeptide(L)'
;IGLDLPGEALDSLAKLVFDLRLYCLTTALKHAADQVKSLQTKENWNLAFDVKYGGTTELPGQFENLVCEAVTLVKETVVQPGTREQPLLDSPVVQKELSSLMQTILLNYVQALEGLVSSMDDGEQSSAVSQLIGSPSQYRDHHHSGMVWEQRLLATLSNCRYSAAVVLPRLSELLARHGYPPLEEPLSSARLQLEALERRIVDTYLEHKSDPLVGTIEPSMYLGRWDWDTNHTPTDLRPYVKEVIANLIAVHAEVNRLCPELVVRVLSQITETVAEELSRLMSCVTKFSSAGSQQARIDITALQRCLKPFTQHRAHAYFDEAMEAIPALKAEDQKFVDEILTKCEARMRLQLCCFHGSSLLSTS
;
A
#
# COMPACT_ATOMS: atom_id res chain seq x y z
N ILE A 1 37.84 6.98 -54.88
CA ILE A 1 37.95 5.59 -55.38
C ILE A 1 36.95 4.78 -54.55
N GLY A 2 35.70 4.69 -55.01
CA GLY A 2 34.72 3.80 -54.39
C GLY A 2 35.13 2.37 -54.74
N LEU A 3 35.33 1.53 -53.73
CA LEU A 3 35.49 0.10 -53.94
C LEU A 3 34.15 -0.43 -54.46
N ASP A 4 34.03 -0.64 -55.77
CA ASP A 4 32.91 -1.38 -56.36
C ASP A 4 33.05 -2.86 -55.99
N LEU A 5 32.55 -3.19 -54.81
CA LEU A 5 32.41 -4.57 -54.34
C LEU A 5 31.32 -5.28 -55.17
N PRO A 6 31.50 -6.58 -55.49
CA PRO A 6 30.46 -7.39 -56.13
C PRO A 6 29.15 -7.39 -55.33
N GLY A 7 28.00 -7.48 -56.01
CA GLY A 7 26.67 -7.47 -55.39
C GLY A 7 26.52 -8.49 -54.25
N GLU A 8 26.97 -9.73 -54.44
CA GLU A 8 26.91 -10.78 -53.42
C GLU A 8 27.73 -10.45 -52.15
N ALA A 9 28.87 -9.77 -52.31
CA ALA A 9 29.69 -9.32 -51.19
C ALA A 9 29.02 -8.17 -50.43
N LEU A 10 28.35 -7.27 -51.15
CA LEU A 10 27.55 -6.19 -50.56
C LEU A 10 26.33 -6.74 -49.80
N ASP A 11 25.65 -7.76 -50.32
CA ASP A 11 24.52 -8.43 -49.65
C ASP A 11 24.98 -9.15 -48.37
N SER A 12 26.13 -9.83 -48.43
CA SER A 12 26.74 -10.49 -47.27
C SER A 12 27.12 -9.49 -46.18
N LEU A 13 27.68 -8.33 -46.55
CA LEU A 13 28.01 -7.25 -45.62
C LEU A 13 26.75 -6.61 -45.03
N ALA A 14 25.71 -6.37 -45.84
CA ALA A 14 24.45 -5.80 -45.36
C ALA A 14 23.79 -6.72 -44.32
N LYS A 15 23.80 -8.03 -44.56
CA LYS A 15 23.33 -9.02 -43.59
C LYS A 15 24.15 -9.00 -42.30
N LEU A 16 25.48 -9.00 -42.40
CA LEU A 16 26.35 -8.92 -41.23
C LEU A 16 26.10 -7.65 -40.40
N VAL A 17 25.93 -6.50 -41.05
CA VAL A 17 25.61 -5.23 -40.38
C VAL A 17 24.26 -5.31 -39.68
N PHE A 18 23.24 -5.89 -40.33
CA PHE A 18 21.93 -6.11 -39.72
C PHE A 18 22.04 -7.00 -38.46
N ASP A 19 22.74 -8.12 -38.57
CA ASP A 19 22.93 -9.07 -37.47
C ASP A 19 23.71 -8.43 -36.30
N LEU A 20 24.72 -7.60 -36.58
CA LEU A 20 25.47 -6.85 -35.57
C LEU A 20 24.58 -5.79 -34.88
N ARG A 21 23.77 -5.04 -35.63
CA ARG A 21 22.84 -4.05 -35.06
C ARG A 21 21.80 -4.72 -34.16
N LEU A 22 21.25 -5.86 -34.58
CA LEU A 22 20.36 -6.67 -33.74
C LEU A 22 21.06 -7.18 -32.48
N TYR A 23 22.28 -7.71 -32.61
CA TYR A 23 23.06 -8.18 -31.47
C TYR A 23 23.33 -7.06 -30.45
N CYS A 24 23.69 -5.87 -30.91
CA CYS A 24 23.90 -4.71 -30.06
C CYS A 24 22.62 -4.25 -29.36
N LEU A 25 21.48 -4.21 -30.07
CA LEU A 25 20.16 -3.92 -29.47
C LEU A 25 19.84 -4.91 -28.35
N THR A 26 19.95 -6.22 -28.65
CA THR A 26 19.66 -7.28 -27.68
C THR A 26 20.58 -7.20 -26.47
N THR A 27 21.87 -6.94 -26.67
CA THR A 27 22.85 -6.86 -25.59
C THR A 27 22.60 -5.66 -24.68
N ALA A 28 22.31 -4.48 -25.24
CA ALA A 28 22.02 -3.29 -24.46
C ALA A 28 20.76 -3.45 -23.60
N LEU A 29 19.68 -4.01 -24.16
CA LEU A 29 18.44 -4.24 -23.41
C LEU A 29 18.57 -5.36 -22.38
N LYS A 30 19.33 -6.43 -22.65
CA LYS A 30 19.65 -7.46 -21.65
C LYS A 30 20.44 -6.87 -20.47
N HIS A 31 21.43 -6.03 -20.75
CA HIS A 31 22.17 -5.33 -19.71
C HIS A 31 21.25 -4.45 -18.85
N ALA A 32 20.33 -3.70 -19.47
CA ALA A 32 19.33 -2.93 -18.73
C ALA A 32 18.44 -3.82 -17.87
N ALA A 33 18.01 -4.99 -18.38
CA ALA A 33 17.21 -5.95 -17.62
C ALA A 33 17.95 -6.46 -16.37
N ASP A 34 19.24 -6.77 -16.47
CA ASP A 34 20.08 -7.18 -15.35
C ASP A 34 20.28 -6.06 -14.32
N GLN A 35 20.47 -4.83 -14.79
CA GLN A 35 20.57 -3.65 -13.92
C GLN A 35 19.27 -3.40 -13.16
N VAL A 36 18.12 -3.49 -13.83
CA VAL A 36 16.80 -3.34 -13.21
C VAL A 36 16.57 -4.43 -12.16
N LYS A 37 16.95 -5.67 -12.44
CA LYS A 37 16.87 -6.76 -11.47
C LYS A 37 17.70 -6.48 -10.20
N SER A 38 18.84 -5.80 -10.34
CA SER A 38 19.70 -5.41 -9.21
C SER A 38 19.16 -4.25 -8.38
N LEU A 39 18.08 -3.58 -8.79
CA LEU A 39 17.55 -2.41 -8.08
C LEU A 39 17.10 -2.75 -6.66
N GLN A 40 16.59 -3.96 -6.42
CA GLN A 40 16.16 -4.41 -5.10
C GLN A 40 17.25 -4.22 -4.04
N THR A 41 18.51 -4.52 -4.36
CA THR A 41 19.63 -4.41 -3.40
C THR A 41 20.20 -3.01 -3.28
N LYS A 42 19.75 -2.07 -4.13
CA LYS A 42 20.18 -0.67 -4.16
C LYS A 42 19.18 0.27 -3.50
N GLU A 43 18.01 -0.22 -3.12
CA GLU A 43 17.00 0.55 -2.40
C GLU A 43 17.58 1.09 -1.08
N ASN A 44 17.42 2.39 -0.87
CA ASN A 44 17.96 3.12 0.28
C ASN A 44 16.86 3.68 1.19
N TRP A 45 15.58 3.53 0.79
CA TRP A 45 14.39 3.98 1.51
C TRP A 45 14.32 5.50 1.74
N ASN A 46 14.99 6.28 0.89
CA ASN A 46 14.86 7.74 0.91
C ASN A 46 13.53 8.16 0.29
N LEU A 47 12.67 8.78 1.10
CA LEU A 47 11.33 9.21 0.67
C LEU A 47 11.34 10.62 0.09
N ALA A 48 10.75 10.77 -1.09
CA ALA A 48 10.29 12.03 -1.65
C ALA A 48 8.76 12.10 -1.52
N PHE A 49 8.25 13.25 -1.05
CA PHE A 49 6.82 13.45 -0.85
C PHE A 49 6.23 14.27 -1.99
N ASP A 50 5.26 13.69 -2.67
CA ASP A 50 4.42 14.35 -3.66
C ASP A 50 2.99 14.49 -3.13
N VAL A 51 2.32 15.59 -3.48
CA VAL A 51 0.96 15.89 -2.99
C VAL A 51 -0.06 14.87 -3.50
N LYS A 52 0.14 14.33 -4.70
CA LYS A 52 -0.78 13.40 -5.37
C LYS A 52 -0.43 11.94 -5.11
N TYR A 53 0.85 11.60 -5.12
CA TYR A 53 1.28 10.18 -5.04
C TYR A 53 1.80 9.77 -3.66
N GLY A 54 1.93 10.72 -2.73
CA GLY A 54 2.39 10.46 -1.38
C GLY A 54 3.90 10.26 -1.31
N GLY A 55 4.35 9.37 -0.42
CA GLY A 55 5.77 9.12 -0.18
C GLY A 55 6.33 8.01 -1.06
N THR A 56 7.03 8.38 -2.14
CA THR A 56 7.73 7.44 -3.05
C THR A 56 9.22 7.40 -2.74
N THR A 57 9.87 6.26 -2.96
CA THR A 57 11.34 6.19 -2.92
C THR A 57 11.95 6.65 -4.24
N GLU A 58 13.29 6.64 -4.34
CA GLU A 58 14.01 6.93 -5.58
C GLU A 58 13.92 5.80 -6.63
N LEU A 59 13.44 4.60 -6.23
CA LEU A 59 13.46 3.39 -7.07
C LEU A 59 12.69 3.52 -8.38
N PRO A 60 11.47 4.08 -8.43
CA PRO A 60 10.77 4.32 -9.69
C PRO A 60 11.58 5.20 -10.66
N GLY A 61 12.25 6.22 -10.13
CA GLY A 61 13.10 7.11 -10.93
C GLY A 61 14.38 6.43 -11.41
N GLN A 62 15.03 5.61 -10.57
CA GLN A 62 16.19 4.82 -10.98
C GLN A 62 15.82 3.80 -12.07
N PHE A 63 14.67 3.14 -11.92
CA PHE A 63 14.11 2.27 -12.96
C PHE A 63 13.85 3.04 -14.27
N GLU A 64 13.16 4.18 -14.21
CA GLU A 64 12.89 5.04 -15.37
C GLU A 64 14.19 5.42 -16.08
N ASN A 65 15.20 5.88 -15.34
CA ASN A 65 16.49 6.30 -15.88
C ASN A 65 17.22 5.15 -16.59
N LEU A 66 17.28 3.96 -16.00
CA LEU A 66 17.94 2.80 -16.62
C LEU A 66 17.30 2.43 -17.97
N VAL A 67 15.97 2.46 -18.04
CA VAL A 67 15.25 2.19 -19.30
C VAL A 67 15.47 3.32 -20.31
N CYS A 68 15.38 4.57 -19.87
CA CYS A 68 15.62 5.74 -20.70
C CYS A 68 17.03 5.72 -21.33
N GLU A 69 18.06 5.46 -20.53
CA GLU A 69 19.45 5.37 -20.99
C GLU A 69 19.63 4.25 -22.02
N ALA A 70 19.10 3.06 -21.75
CA ALA A 70 19.22 1.92 -22.65
C ALA A 70 18.52 2.16 -24.00
N VAL A 71 17.28 2.68 -23.96
CA VAL A 71 16.50 2.96 -25.16
C VAL A 71 17.13 4.11 -25.97
N THR A 72 17.64 5.15 -25.30
CA THR A 72 18.33 6.26 -25.98
C THR A 72 19.62 5.78 -26.63
N LEU A 73 20.43 4.99 -25.92
CA LEU A 73 21.65 4.40 -26.46
C LEU A 73 21.37 3.53 -27.68
N VAL A 74 20.37 2.65 -27.62
CA VAL A 74 19.96 1.81 -28.75
C VAL A 74 19.48 2.69 -29.92
N LYS A 75 18.71 3.74 -29.65
CA LYS A 75 18.23 4.67 -30.68
C LYS A 75 19.39 5.33 -31.42
N GLU A 76 20.38 5.85 -30.69
CA GLU A 76 21.51 6.60 -31.24
C GLU A 76 22.53 5.71 -31.94
N THR A 77 22.73 4.48 -31.47
CA THR A 77 23.82 3.61 -31.96
C THR A 77 23.40 2.60 -33.01
N VAL A 78 22.18 2.05 -32.92
CA VAL A 78 21.78 0.91 -33.77
C VAL A 78 20.48 1.10 -34.53
N VAL A 79 19.63 2.08 -34.20
CA VAL A 79 18.35 2.25 -34.91
C VAL A 79 18.48 3.15 -36.13
N GLN A 80 19.39 4.13 -36.13
CA GLN A 80 19.60 5.01 -37.28
C GLN A 80 20.16 4.22 -38.48
N PRO A 81 19.46 4.16 -39.62
CA PRO A 81 19.92 3.41 -40.77
C PRO A 81 21.03 4.16 -41.53
N GLY A 82 22.09 3.44 -41.90
CA GLY A 82 23.04 3.91 -42.93
C GLY A 82 22.43 3.94 -44.33
N THR A 83 23.13 4.55 -45.29
CA THR A 83 22.65 4.81 -46.68
C THR A 83 22.21 3.56 -47.46
N ARG A 84 22.67 2.36 -47.08
CA ARG A 84 22.34 1.08 -47.72
C ARG A 84 21.77 0.05 -46.73
N GLU A 85 21.41 0.48 -45.53
CA GLU A 85 20.94 -0.42 -44.48
C GLU A 85 19.43 -0.40 -44.41
N GLN A 86 18.84 -1.58 -44.20
CA GLN A 86 17.42 -1.67 -43.93
C GLN A 86 17.10 -1.08 -42.55
N PRO A 87 15.92 -0.45 -42.37
CA PRO A 87 15.46 -0.03 -41.05
C PRO A 87 15.32 -1.25 -40.12
N LEU A 88 16.04 -1.22 -39.01
CA LEU A 88 16.11 -2.36 -38.09
C LEU A 88 14.75 -2.68 -37.45
N LEU A 89 13.99 -1.64 -37.09
CA LEU A 89 12.72 -1.75 -36.37
C LEU A 89 11.53 -2.18 -37.27
N ASP A 90 11.69 -2.18 -38.59
CA ASP A 90 10.64 -2.65 -39.51
C ASP A 90 10.60 -4.18 -39.60
N SER A 91 11.65 -4.86 -39.13
CA SER A 91 11.72 -6.32 -39.15
C SER A 91 10.83 -6.93 -38.06
N PRO A 92 9.88 -7.83 -38.41
CA PRO A 92 8.98 -8.45 -37.44
C PRO A 92 9.73 -9.32 -36.42
N VAL A 93 10.88 -9.88 -36.79
CA VAL A 93 11.75 -10.64 -35.88
C VAL A 93 12.33 -9.72 -34.81
N VAL A 94 12.77 -8.53 -35.21
CA VAL A 94 13.33 -7.53 -34.28
C VAL A 94 12.25 -6.95 -33.39
N GLN A 95 11.06 -6.65 -33.93
CA GLN A 95 9.93 -6.15 -33.13
C GLN A 95 9.53 -7.17 -32.04
N LYS A 96 9.48 -8.45 -32.39
CA LYS A 96 9.19 -9.53 -31.42
C LYS A 96 10.26 -9.63 -30.33
N GLU A 97 11.54 -9.59 -30.71
CA GLU A 97 12.66 -9.64 -29.76
C GLU A 97 12.65 -8.41 -28.83
N LEU A 98 12.44 -7.22 -29.38
CA LEU A 98 12.31 -5.97 -28.63
C LEU A 98 11.16 -6.04 -27.62
N SER A 99 9.98 -6.50 -28.04
CA SER A 99 8.81 -6.66 -27.16
C SER A 99 9.10 -7.60 -25.99
N SER A 100 9.72 -8.76 -26.29
CA SER A 100 10.13 -9.75 -25.28
C SER A 100 11.14 -9.19 -24.27
N LEU A 101 12.16 -8.46 -24.75
CA LEU A 101 13.17 -7.84 -23.89
C LEU A 101 12.57 -6.72 -23.03
N MET A 102 11.71 -5.87 -23.61
CA MET A 102 11.01 -4.84 -22.85
C MET A 102 10.11 -5.44 -21.77
N GLN A 103 9.38 -6.51 -22.10
CA GLN A 103 8.58 -7.25 -21.11
C GLN A 103 9.47 -7.79 -19.99
N THR A 104 10.64 -8.34 -20.31
CA THR A 104 11.60 -8.83 -19.31
C THR A 104 12.09 -7.70 -18.40
N ILE A 105 12.48 -6.55 -18.95
CA ILE A 105 12.91 -5.38 -18.17
C ILE A 105 11.80 -4.93 -17.21
N LEU A 106 10.58 -4.78 -17.73
CA LEU A 106 9.43 -4.31 -16.95
C LEU A 106 9.07 -5.30 -15.83
N LEU A 107 9.06 -6.60 -16.12
CA LEU A 107 8.76 -7.63 -15.12
C LEU A 107 9.89 -7.80 -14.09
N ASN A 108 11.15 -7.59 -14.47
CA ASN A 108 12.25 -7.56 -13.51
C ASN A 108 12.07 -6.42 -12.49
N TYR A 109 11.53 -5.27 -12.91
CA TYR A 109 11.22 -4.18 -11.98
C TYR A 109 10.11 -4.56 -10.99
N VAL A 110 9.04 -5.20 -11.47
CA VAL A 110 7.99 -5.71 -10.59
C VAL A 110 8.56 -6.73 -9.61
N GLN A 111 9.37 -7.68 -10.08
CA GLN A 111 10.02 -8.67 -9.21
C GLN A 111 10.96 -8.03 -8.19
N ALA A 112 11.66 -6.94 -8.55
CA ALA A 112 12.48 -6.20 -7.60
C ALA A 112 11.62 -5.61 -6.47
N LEU A 113 10.47 -5.00 -6.80
CA LEU A 113 9.50 -4.51 -5.80
C LEU A 113 8.91 -5.66 -4.95
N GLU A 114 8.54 -6.79 -5.56
CA GLU A 114 8.07 -7.98 -4.83
C GLU A 114 9.12 -8.52 -3.87
N GLY A 115 10.38 -8.49 -4.29
CA GLY A 115 11.51 -8.88 -3.47
C GLY A 115 11.67 -7.98 -2.24
N LEU A 116 11.39 -6.68 -2.37
CA LEU A 116 11.40 -5.74 -1.24
C LEU A 116 10.29 -6.02 -0.23
N VAL A 117 9.19 -6.66 -0.63
CA VAL A 117 8.12 -7.06 0.29
C VAL A 117 8.49 -8.37 0.98
N SER A 118 8.95 -9.35 0.20
CA SER A 118 9.26 -10.70 0.70
C SER A 118 10.49 -10.74 1.62
N SER A 119 11.51 -9.92 1.35
CA SER A 119 12.73 -9.89 2.16
C SER A 119 12.53 -9.31 3.57
N MET A 120 11.33 -8.83 3.86
CA MET A 120 11.03 -8.09 5.08
C MET A 120 10.37 -8.97 6.16
N ASP A 121 10.08 -10.24 5.86
CA ASP A 121 9.43 -11.20 6.77
C ASP A 121 10.40 -11.84 7.79
N ASP A 122 11.72 -11.69 7.62
CA ASP A 122 12.75 -12.42 8.40
C ASP A 122 13.02 -11.90 9.84
N GLY A 123 12.02 -11.32 10.52
CA GLY A 123 12.06 -11.18 11.98
C GLY A 123 12.08 -9.77 12.59
N GLU A 124 11.75 -8.72 11.83
CA GLU A 124 11.39 -7.41 12.41
C GLU A 124 9.97 -7.49 13.00
N GLN A 125 9.84 -8.04 14.22
CA GLN A 125 8.57 -7.98 14.96
C GLN A 125 8.11 -6.52 15.07
N SER A 126 6.93 -6.23 14.50
CA SER A 126 6.23 -4.95 14.55
C SER A 126 6.46 -4.19 15.85
N SER A 127 6.92 -2.95 15.72
CA SER A 127 6.94 -2.01 16.83
C SER A 127 5.51 -1.59 17.15
N ALA A 128 4.97 -2.13 18.25
CA ALA A 128 4.16 -1.38 19.21
C ALA A 128 2.72 -0.93 18.81
N VAL A 129 1.95 -1.71 18.04
CA VAL A 129 0.49 -1.45 17.91
C VAL A 129 -0.34 -2.16 19.00
N SER A 130 0.20 -3.21 19.64
CA SER A 130 -0.56 -4.04 20.61
C SER A 130 0.16 -4.22 21.94
N GLN A 131 0.64 -3.13 22.55
CA GLN A 131 1.04 -3.18 23.97
C GLN A 131 -0.13 -2.69 24.83
N LEU A 132 -0.65 -3.60 25.67
CA LEU A 132 -1.62 -3.27 26.71
C LEU A 132 -1.13 -2.07 27.51
N ILE A 133 -2.01 -1.09 27.74
CA ILE A 133 -1.72 0.09 28.55
C ILE A 133 -1.28 -0.38 29.96
N GLY A 134 0.02 -0.26 30.26
CA GLY A 134 0.62 -0.66 31.54
C GLY A 134 1.58 -1.85 31.49
N SER A 135 1.76 -2.50 30.34
CA SER A 135 2.90 -3.42 30.14
C SER A 135 4.19 -2.59 30.11
N PRO A 136 5.29 -3.03 30.77
CA PRO A 136 6.56 -2.33 30.67
C PRO A 136 6.92 -2.28 29.20
N SER A 137 6.98 -1.07 28.64
CA SER A 137 7.57 -0.86 27.34
C SER A 137 8.98 -1.42 27.44
N GLN A 138 9.23 -2.57 26.81
CA GLN A 138 10.60 -2.87 26.45
C GLN A 138 10.94 -1.74 25.48
N TYR A 139 11.57 -0.69 26.01
CA TYR A 139 12.32 0.28 25.25
C TYR A 139 13.38 -0.54 24.51
N ARG A 140 12.98 -1.14 23.38
CA ARG A 140 13.92 -1.58 22.38
C ARG A 140 14.57 -0.28 21.93
N ASP A 141 15.86 -0.20 22.23
CA ASP A 141 16.75 0.86 21.78
C ASP A 141 16.42 1.14 20.31
N HIS A 142 15.93 2.34 20.00
CA HIS A 142 15.58 2.75 18.63
C HIS A 142 16.86 3.00 17.80
N HIS A 143 17.84 2.10 17.91
CA HIS A 143 19.04 2.05 17.09
C HIS A 143 18.82 1.22 15.81
N HIS A 144 17.65 1.32 15.21
CA HIS A 144 17.45 0.95 13.80
C HIS A 144 17.41 2.25 13.00
N SER A 145 18.55 2.63 12.43
CA SER A 145 18.73 3.82 11.57
C SER A 145 17.99 3.72 10.22
N GLY A 146 16.90 2.94 10.15
CA GLY A 146 16.19 2.60 8.93
C GLY A 146 14.68 2.67 9.12
N MET A 147 13.97 2.81 8.01
CA MET A 147 12.51 2.83 7.95
C MET A 147 11.93 1.53 8.50
N VAL A 148 10.84 1.59 9.28
CA VAL A 148 10.19 0.41 9.89
C VAL A 148 9.45 -0.39 8.82
N TRP A 149 9.28 -1.70 9.02
CA TRP A 149 8.63 -2.64 8.09
C TRP A 149 7.35 -2.11 7.45
N GLU A 150 6.39 -1.64 8.24
CA GLU A 150 5.10 -1.15 7.74
C GLU A 150 5.25 0.07 6.82
N GLN A 151 6.21 0.95 7.14
CA GLN A 151 6.53 2.10 6.31
C GLN A 151 7.20 1.67 5.01
N ARG A 152 8.07 0.64 5.02
CA ARG A 152 8.66 0.04 3.81
C ARG A 152 7.59 -0.56 2.92
N LEU A 153 6.62 -1.25 3.52
CA LEU A 153 5.49 -1.85 2.83
C LEU A 153 4.64 -0.77 2.13
N LEU A 154 4.27 0.28 2.84
CA LEU A 154 3.52 1.42 2.27
C LEU A 154 4.31 2.24 1.26
N ALA A 155 5.62 2.40 1.44
CA ALA A 155 6.49 3.06 0.45
C ALA A 155 6.59 2.24 -0.85
N THR A 156 6.71 0.91 -0.73
CA THR A 156 6.69 0.00 -1.89
C THR A 156 5.34 0.07 -2.61
N LEU A 157 4.24 0.15 -1.86
CA LEU A 157 2.92 0.39 -2.42
C LEU A 157 2.87 1.69 -3.24
N SER A 158 3.36 2.80 -2.65
CA SER A 158 3.40 4.10 -3.33
C SER A 158 4.25 4.03 -4.61
N ASN A 159 5.40 3.33 -4.56
CA ASN A 159 6.23 3.07 -5.74
C ASN A 159 5.47 2.32 -6.83
N CYS A 160 4.70 1.27 -6.50
CA CYS A 160 3.87 0.55 -7.48
C CYS A 160 2.89 1.49 -8.17
N ARG A 161 2.16 2.31 -7.39
CA ARG A 161 1.16 3.26 -7.90
C ARG A 161 1.80 4.32 -8.78
N TYR A 162 2.89 4.94 -8.31
CA TYR A 162 3.61 5.96 -9.07
C TYR A 162 4.17 5.40 -10.38
N SER A 163 4.74 4.20 -10.33
CA SER A 163 5.25 3.54 -11.53
C SER A 163 4.15 3.25 -12.55
N ALA A 164 3.00 2.73 -12.10
CA ALA A 164 1.86 2.45 -12.97
C ALA A 164 1.24 3.73 -13.57
N ALA A 165 1.12 4.81 -12.78
CA ALA A 165 0.41 6.03 -13.16
C ALA A 165 1.27 7.07 -13.87
N VAL A 166 2.59 7.06 -13.65
CA VAL A 166 3.52 8.11 -14.13
C VAL A 166 4.66 7.53 -14.96
N VAL A 167 5.40 6.56 -14.42
CA VAL A 167 6.61 6.05 -15.09
C VAL A 167 6.26 5.30 -16.37
N LEU A 168 5.31 4.35 -16.32
CA LEU A 168 4.94 3.57 -17.51
C LEU A 168 4.40 4.46 -18.66
N PRO A 169 3.51 5.44 -18.42
CA PRO A 169 3.12 6.41 -19.45
C PRO A 169 4.27 7.22 -20.03
N ARG A 170 5.22 7.69 -19.20
CA ARG A 170 6.39 8.44 -19.66
C ARG A 170 7.33 7.59 -20.51
N LEU A 171 7.56 6.34 -20.12
CA LEU A 171 8.35 5.39 -20.92
C LEU A 171 7.68 5.13 -22.27
N SER A 172 6.35 4.96 -22.30
CA SER A 172 5.58 4.82 -23.54
C SER A 172 5.75 6.03 -24.46
N GLU A 173 5.65 7.24 -23.90
CA GLU A 173 5.85 8.48 -24.65
C GLU A 173 7.28 8.61 -25.19
N LEU A 174 8.29 8.26 -24.39
CA LEU A 174 9.70 8.28 -24.82
C LEU A 174 9.94 7.31 -25.97
N LEU A 175 9.45 6.07 -25.86
CA LEU A 175 9.56 5.05 -26.92
C LEU A 175 8.92 5.56 -28.22
N ALA A 176 7.74 6.16 -28.14
CA ALA A 176 7.06 6.75 -29.30
C ALA A 176 7.88 7.90 -29.91
N ARG A 177 8.42 8.81 -29.09
CA ARG A 177 9.28 9.92 -29.54
C ARG A 177 10.55 9.43 -30.25
N HIS A 178 11.10 8.29 -29.84
CA HIS A 178 12.25 7.68 -30.48
C HIS A 178 11.90 6.81 -31.71
N GLY A 179 10.61 6.66 -32.04
CA GLY A 179 10.14 5.91 -33.20
C GLY A 179 10.23 4.39 -33.01
N TYR A 180 10.14 3.91 -31.76
CA TYR A 180 9.96 2.48 -31.48
C TYR A 180 8.54 2.04 -31.86
N PRO A 181 8.35 0.76 -32.23
CA PRO A 181 7.01 0.20 -32.40
C PRO A 181 6.22 0.29 -31.08
N PRO A 182 4.88 0.36 -31.13
CA PRO A 182 4.06 0.39 -29.93
C PRO A 182 4.24 -0.89 -29.12
N LEU A 183 4.62 -0.74 -27.84
CA LEU A 183 4.85 -1.85 -26.89
C LEU A 183 3.68 -1.99 -25.90
N GLU A 184 2.45 -1.93 -26.40
CA GLU A 184 1.23 -1.94 -25.58
C GLU A 184 1.10 -3.18 -24.70
N GLU A 185 1.40 -4.37 -25.24
CA GLU A 185 1.31 -5.63 -24.50
C GLU A 185 2.30 -5.68 -23.31
N PRO A 186 3.62 -5.46 -23.48
CA PRO A 186 4.55 -5.37 -22.35
C PRO A 186 4.16 -4.34 -21.29
N LEU A 187 3.78 -3.13 -21.70
CA LEU A 187 3.41 -2.04 -20.77
C LEU A 187 2.11 -2.35 -20.02
N SER A 188 1.11 -2.89 -20.70
CA SER A 188 -0.17 -3.29 -20.08
C SER A 188 0.02 -4.44 -19.10
N SER A 189 0.84 -5.45 -19.45
CA SER A 189 1.21 -6.55 -18.57
C SER A 189 1.90 -6.02 -17.31
N ALA A 190 2.88 -5.12 -17.45
CA ALA A 190 3.58 -4.52 -16.32
C ALA A 190 2.65 -3.76 -15.37
N ARG A 191 1.74 -2.95 -15.93
CA ARG A 191 0.72 -2.21 -15.16
C ARG A 191 -0.15 -3.16 -14.34
N LEU A 192 -0.66 -4.23 -14.96
CA LEU A 192 -1.50 -5.22 -14.26
C LEU A 192 -0.75 -5.90 -13.10
N GLN A 193 0.53 -6.22 -13.29
CA GLN A 193 1.35 -6.84 -12.25
C GLN A 193 1.67 -5.86 -11.10
N LEU A 194 1.92 -4.58 -11.40
CA LEU A 194 2.08 -3.54 -10.37
C LEU A 194 0.80 -3.36 -9.54
N GLU A 195 -0.36 -3.31 -10.19
CA GLU A 195 -1.65 -3.23 -9.48
C GLU A 195 -1.96 -4.49 -8.66
N ALA A 196 -1.57 -5.68 -9.15
CA ALA A 196 -1.73 -6.92 -8.41
C ALA A 196 -0.84 -6.96 -7.16
N LEU A 197 0.40 -6.49 -7.28
CA LEU A 197 1.31 -6.32 -6.15
C LEU A 197 0.79 -5.29 -5.15
N GLU A 198 0.27 -4.15 -5.62
CA GLU A 198 -0.37 -3.14 -4.77
C GLU A 198 -1.48 -3.76 -3.91
N ARG A 199 -2.38 -4.55 -4.51
CA ARG A 199 -3.49 -5.21 -3.77
C ARG A 199 -2.95 -6.15 -2.69
N ARG A 200 -1.98 -7.01 -3.04
CA ARG A 200 -1.32 -7.91 -2.07
C ARG A 200 -0.68 -7.16 -0.92
N ILE A 201 0.01 -6.05 -1.21
CA ILE A 201 0.65 -5.22 -0.18
C ILE A 201 -0.40 -4.65 0.80
N VAL A 202 -1.53 -4.16 0.28
CA VAL A 202 -2.63 -3.68 1.14
C VAL A 202 -3.16 -4.79 2.05
N ASP A 203 -3.38 -5.98 1.50
CA ASP A 203 -3.91 -7.11 2.26
C ASP A 203 -2.93 -7.52 3.37
N THR A 204 -1.63 -7.65 3.06
CA THR A 204 -0.58 -7.94 4.06
C THR A 204 -0.47 -6.85 5.13
N TYR A 205 -0.58 -5.56 4.75
CA TYR A 205 -0.58 -4.47 5.72
C TYR A 205 -1.79 -4.54 6.66
N LEU A 206 -2.97 -4.87 6.13
CA LEU A 206 -4.20 -5.00 6.90
C LEU A 206 -4.15 -6.15 7.88
N GLU A 207 -3.71 -7.34 7.45
CA GLU A 207 -3.51 -8.50 8.34
C GLU A 207 -2.62 -8.11 9.53
N HIS A 208 -1.50 -7.44 9.24
CA HIS A 208 -0.53 -7.07 10.26
C HIS A 208 -1.02 -5.99 11.25
N LYS A 209 -1.94 -5.10 10.82
CA LYS A 209 -2.52 -4.07 11.71
C LYS A 209 -3.81 -4.53 12.40
N SER A 210 -4.62 -5.33 11.73
CA SER A 210 -5.95 -5.73 12.19
C SER A 210 -5.88 -6.90 13.16
N ASP A 211 -5.12 -7.95 12.85
CA ASP A 211 -5.10 -9.17 13.67
C ASP A 211 -4.62 -8.90 15.11
N PRO A 212 -3.52 -8.15 15.33
CA PRO A 212 -3.09 -7.81 16.69
C PRO A 212 -4.08 -6.88 17.40
N LEU A 213 -4.73 -5.97 16.68
CA LEU A 213 -5.73 -5.07 17.24
C LEU A 213 -6.90 -5.87 17.77
N VAL A 214 -7.50 -6.71 16.94
CA VAL A 214 -8.63 -7.59 17.27
C VAL A 214 -8.27 -8.53 18.42
N GLY A 215 -7.09 -9.15 18.36
CA GLY A 215 -6.60 -10.06 19.40
C GLY A 215 -6.42 -9.41 20.78
N THR A 216 -6.29 -8.08 20.86
CA THR A 216 -6.21 -7.35 22.14
C THR A 216 -7.57 -6.91 22.69
N ILE A 217 -8.63 -6.86 21.88
CA ILE A 217 -9.93 -6.34 22.31
C ILE A 217 -10.50 -7.17 23.46
N GLU A 218 -10.57 -8.50 23.31
CA GLU A 218 -11.14 -9.38 24.32
C GLU A 218 -10.35 -9.34 25.66
N PRO A 219 -9.01 -9.51 25.67
CA PRO A 219 -8.22 -9.34 26.89
C PRO A 219 -8.38 -7.97 27.55
N SER A 220 -8.37 -6.89 26.77
CA SER A 220 -8.52 -5.51 27.30
C SER A 220 -9.93 -5.24 27.82
N MET A 221 -10.96 -5.85 27.23
CA MET A 221 -12.35 -5.71 27.66
C MET A 221 -12.55 -6.25 29.08
N TYR A 222 -11.99 -7.43 29.36
CA TYR A 222 -12.10 -8.12 30.66
C TYR A 222 -10.96 -7.82 31.63
N LEU A 223 -10.08 -6.88 31.29
CA LEU A 223 -8.95 -6.47 32.13
C LEU A 223 -9.43 -6.09 33.54
N GLY A 224 -8.73 -6.60 34.55
CA GLY A 224 -9.07 -6.38 35.95
C GLY A 224 -10.21 -7.27 36.48
N ARG A 225 -10.52 -8.39 35.82
CA ARG A 225 -11.67 -9.27 36.13
C ARG A 225 -13.01 -8.53 36.04
N TRP A 226 -13.12 -7.67 35.04
CA TRP A 226 -14.36 -6.95 34.76
C TRP A 226 -15.47 -7.93 34.35
N ASP A 227 -16.69 -7.65 34.79
CA ASP A 227 -17.89 -8.39 34.42
C ASP A 227 -19.02 -7.39 34.14
N TRP A 228 -19.80 -7.65 33.09
CA TRP A 228 -20.93 -6.83 32.66
C TRP A 228 -22.13 -6.94 33.62
N ASP A 229 -22.15 -7.93 34.52
CA ASP A 229 -23.14 -8.06 35.61
C ASP A 229 -22.73 -7.32 36.90
N THR A 230 -21.87 -6.30 36.81
CA THR A 230 -21.46 -5.48 37.96
C THR A 230 -22.18 -4.14 38.01
N ASN A 231 -22.46 -3.62 39.21
CA ASN A 231 -23.16 -2.35 39.43
C ASN A 231 -22.23 -1.13 39.45
N HIS A 232 -21.17 -1.14 38.66
CA HIS A 232 -20.25 0.00 38.56
C HIS A 232 -20.84 1.09 37.66
N THR A 233 -21.17 2.24 38.24
CA THR A 233 -21.70 3.38 37.48
C THR A 233 -20.71 3.83 36.39
N PRO A 234 -21.14 3.92 35.13
CA PRO A 234 -20.31 4.42 34.04
C PRO A 234 -19.84 5.85 34.31
N THR A 235 -18.58 6.13 34.01
CA THR A 235 -17.99 7.48 34.18
C THR A 235 -17.23 7.96 32.95
N ASP A 236 -16.71 7.03 32.15
CA ASP A 236 -15.87 7.28 30.98
C ASP A 236 -15.92 6.03 30.07
N LEU A 237 -15.31 6.11 28.89
CA LEU A 237 -15.07 4.94 28.04
C LEU A 237 -14.12 3.96 28.72
N ARG A 238 -14.40 2.66 28.56
CA ARG A 238 -13.49 1.61 29.00
C ARG A 238 -12.15 1.68 28.27
N PRO A 239 -11.04 1.21 28.89
CA PRO A 239 -9.71 1.29 28.28
C PRO A 239 -9.59 0.66 26.89
N TYR A 240 -10.24 -0.49 26.64
CA TYR A 240 -10.19 -1.16 25.34
C TYR A 240 -10.71 -0.28 24.19
N VAL A 241 -11.76 0.51 24.42
CA VAL A 241 -12.29 1.44 23.40
C VAL A 241 -11.27 2.53 23.07
N LYS A 242 -10.60 3.05 24.10
CA LYS A 242 -9.57 4.09 23.94
C LYS A 242 -8.34 3.53 23.20
N GLU A 243 -7.98 2.29 23.47
CA GLU A 243 -6.91 1.56 22.77
C GLU A 243 -7.26 1.35 21.30
N VAL A 244 -8.48 0.91 20.99
CA VAL A 244 -8.98 0.79 19.60
C VAL A 244 -8.91 2.13 18.87
N ILE A 245 -9.41 3.21 19.48
CA ILE A 245 -9.37 4.55 18.88
C ILE A 245 -7.91 4.99 18.67
N ALA A 246 -7.04 4.82 19.66
CA ALA A 246 -5.64 5.21 19.56
C ALA A 246 -4.90 4.46 18.44
N ASN A 247 -5.16 3.16 18.29
CA ASN A 247 -4.58 2.34 17.23
C ASN A 247 -5.07 2.76 15.84
N LEU A 248 -6.36 3.04 15.68
CA LEU A 248 -6.90 3.57 14.42
C LEU A 248 -6.34 4.95 14.08
N ILE A 249 -6.06 5.81 15.07
CA ILE A 249 -5.37 7.08 14.86
C ILE A 249 -3.92 6.85 14.39
N ALA A 250 -3.21 5.90 14.99
CA ALA A 250 -1.84 5.57 14.58
C ALA A 250 -1.81 5.05 13.14
N VAL A 251 -2.71 4.15 12.77
CA VAL A 251 -2.88 3.65 11.40
C VAL A 251 -3.25 4.79 10.45
N HIS A 252 -4.18 5.67 10.84
CA HIS A 252 -4.54 6.85 10.04
C HIS A 252 -3.31 7.70 9.74
N ALA A 253 -2.54 8.07 10.76
CA ALA A 253 -1.36 8.93 10.60
C ALA A 253 -0.29 8.28 9.70
N GLU A 254 -0.07 6.98 9.85
CA GLU A 254 0.89 6.20 9.07
C GLU A 254 0.49 6.15 7.59
N VAL A 255 -0.74 5.75 7.30
CA VAL A 255 -1.26 5.65 5.92
C VAL A 255 -1.39 7.04 5.30
N ASN A 256 -1.90 8.03 6.03
CA ASN A 256 -2.08 9.38 5.50
C ASN A 256 -0.75 10.06 5.13
N ARG A 257 0.36 9.68 5.77
CA ARG A 257 1.68 10.23 5.43
C ARG A 257 2.22 9.68 4.11
N LEU A 258 1.99 8.40 3.81
CA LEU A 258 2.61 7.72 2.67
C LEU A 258 1.64 7.55 1.49
N CYS A 259 0.37 7.29 1.77
CA CYS A 259 -0.67 7.00 0.78
C CYS A 259 -2.04 7.56 1.23
N PRO A 260 -2.26 8.90 1.17
CA PRO A 260 -3.50 9.54 1.64
C PRO A 260 -4.79 8.95 1.04
N GLU A 261 -4.75 8.56 -0.24
CA GLU A 261 -5.89 8.00 -0.96
C GLU A 261 -6.37 6.65 -0.38
N LEU A 262 -5.50 5.93 0.33
CA LEU A 262 -5.84 4.63 0.93
C LEU A 262 -6.42 4.72 2.33
N VAL A 263 -6.39 5.89 2.97
CA VAL A 263 -6.84 6.08 4.36
C VAL A 263 -8.26 5.56 4.56
N VAL A 264 -9.18 5.96 3.68
CA VAL A 264 -10.60 5.54 3.78
C VAL A 264 -10.73 4.03 3.60
N ARG A 265 -10.03 3.44 2.63
CA ARG A 265 -10.08 2.00 2.35
C ARG A 265 -9.56 1.19 3.54
N VAL A 266 -8.37 1.52 4.02
CA VAL A 266 -7.70 0.80 5.11
C VAL A 266 -8.50 0.91 6.40
N LEU A 267 -8.90 2.12 6.79
CA LEU A 267 -9.66 2.32 8.04
C LEU A 267 -11.05 1.72 7.97
N SER A 268 -11.70 1.67 6.80
CA SER A 268 -13.01 1.02 6.66
C SER A 268 -12.91 -0.48 6.92
N GLN A 269 -11.86 -1.14 6.41
CA GLN A 269 -11.65 -2.57 6.61
C GLN A 269 -11.33 -2.89 8.08
N ILE A 270 -10.44 -2.13 8.72
CA ILE A 270 -10.14 -2.31 10.15
C ILE A 270 -11.38 -2.03 11.02
N THR A 271 -12.15 -0.99 10.68
CA THR A 271 -13.41 -0.68 11.39
C THR A 271 -14.40 -1.83 11.31
N GLU A 272 -14.51 -2.47 10.15
CA GLU A 272 -15.36 -3.65 9.97
C GLU A 272 -14.92 -4.82 10.86
N THR A 273 -13.63 -5.14 10.89
CA THR A 273 -13.12 -6.24 11.74
C THR A 273 -13.28 -5.95 13.22
N VAL A 274 -13.09 -4.70 13.65
CA VAL A 274 -13.37 -4.25 15.02
C VAL A 274 -14.85 -4.40 15.35
N ALA A 275 -15.75 -4.00 14.45
CA ALA A 275 -17.19 -4.12 14.66
C ALA A 275 -17.64 -5.58 14.76
N GLU A 276 -17.11 -6.45 13.88
CA GLU A 276 -17.36 -7.89 13.90
C GLU A 276 -16.93 -8.53 15.22
N GLU A 277 -15.73 -8.20 15.70
CA GLU A 277 -15.23 -8.72 16.98
C GLU A 277 -16.09 -8.25 18.16
N LEU A 278 -16.54 -6.99 18.15
CA LEU A 278 -17.43 -6.48 19.19
C LEU A 278 -18.81 -7.16 19.17
N SER A 279 -19.37 -7.42 17.98
CA SER A 279 -20.60 -8.20 17.82
C SER A 279 -20.46 -9.60 18.43
N ARG A 280 -19.37 -10.30 18.10
CA ARG A 280 -19.05 -11.62 18.65
C ARG A 280 -18.96 -11.57 20.18
N LEU A 281 -18.19 -10.63 20.71
CA LEU A 281 -17.96 -10.53 22.17
C LEU A 281 -19.24 -10.19 22.94
N MET A 282 -20.05 -9.26 22.45
CA MET A 282 -21.32 -8.90 23.10
C MET A 282 -22.32 -10.05 23.07
N SER A 283 -22.36 -10.81 21.97
CA SER A 283 -23.22 -12.01 21.85
C SER A 283 -22.83 -13.13 22.84
N CYS A 284 -21.58 -13.14 23.32
CA CYS A 284 -21.12 -14.10 24.33
C CYS A 284 -21.42 -13.66 25.78
N VAL A 285 -21.85 -12.42 26.01
CA VAL A 285 -22.16 -11.93 27.37
C VAL A 285 -23.48 -12.53 27.84
N THR A 286 -23.45 -13.26 28.95
CA THR A 286 -24.64 -14.00 29.45
C THR A 286 -25.57 -13.16 30.30
N LYS A 287 -25.06 -12.13 30.97
CA LYS A 287 -25.80 -11.27 31.91
C LYS A 287 -25.30 -9.84 31.85
N PHE A 288 -26.24 -8.92 31.99
CA PHE A 288 -25.94 -7.50 32.15
C PHE A 288 -26.68 -6.97 33.36
N SER A 289 -25.98 -6.17 34.15
CA SER A 289 -26.61 -5.26 35.09
C SER A 289 -27.10 -4.01 34.32
N SER A 290 -27.92 -3.18 34.97
CA SER A 290 -28.33 -1.89 34.38
C SER A 290 -27.11 -1.00 34.07
N ALA A 291 -26.14 -0.95 34.97
CA ALA A 291 -24.91 -0.17 34.79
C ALA A 291 -24.01 -0.77 33.70
N GLY A 292 -23.95 -2.10 33.59
CA GLY A 292 -23.23 -2.81 32.54
C GLY A 292 -23.82 -2.57 31.15
N SER A 293 -25.15 -2.61 31.02
CA SER A 293 -25.84 -2.25 29.77
C SER A 293 -25.59 -0.79 29.37
N GLN A 294 -25.57 0.14 30.33
CA GLN A 294 -25.21 1.53 30.06
C GLN A 294 -23.75 1.64 29.57
N GLN A 295 -22.79 1.01 30.25
CA GLN A 295 -21.38 1.05 29.84
C GLN A 295 -21.16 0.44 28.44
N ALA A 296 -21.76 -0.71 28.15
CA ALA A 296 -21.62 -1.38 26.86
C ALA A 296 -22.17 -0.51 25.72
N ARG A 297 -23.34 0.12 25.93
CA ARG A 297 -23.91 1.07 24.96
C ARG A 297 -23.06 2.33 24.79
N ILE A 298 -22.50 2.87 25.88
CA ILE A 298 -21.54 4.00 25.82
C ILE A 298 -20.34 3.63 24.94
N ASP A 299 -19.72 2.49 25.21
CA ASP A 299 -18.51 2.04 24.53
C ASP A 299 -18.73 1.84 23.01
N ILE A 300 -19.78 1.11 22.63
CA ILE A 300 -20.09 0.82 21.22
C ILE A 300 -20.55 2.10 20.48
N THR A 301 -21.41 2.90 21.11
CA THR A 301 -21.89 4.15 20.49
C THR A 301 -20.74 5.13 20.26
N ALA A 302 -19.76 5.18 21.17
CA ALA A 302 -18.58 6.01 20.98
C ALA A 302 -17.79 5.59 19.73
N LEU A 303 -17.57 4.28 19.51
CA LEU A 303 -16.91 3.78 18.30
C LEU A 303 -17.74 4.07 17.03
N GLN A 304 -19.05 3.82 17.05
CA GLN A 304 -19.94 4.16 15.93
C GLN A 304 -19.86 5.64 15.55
N ARG A 305 -19.86 6.54 16.54
CA ARG A 305 -19.77 7.99 16.30
C ARG A 305 -18.40 8.41 15.76
N CYS A 306 -17.32 7.90 16.35
CA CYS A 306 -15.96 8.27 15.99
C CYS A 306 -15.55 7.73 14.61
N LEU A 307 -15.99 6.51 14.26
CA LEU A 307 -15.62 5.79 13.04
C LEU A 307 -16.67 5.90 11.94
N LYS A 308 -17.70 6.74 12.13
CA LYS A 308 -18.75 6.98 11.14
C LYS A 308 -18.24 7.23 9.71
N PRO A 309 -17.15 8.01 9.47
CA PRO A 309 -16.64 8.23 8.11
C PRO A 309 -16.13 6.96 7.41
N PHE A 310 -15.81 5.91 8.17
CA PHE A 310 -15.25 4.64 7.70
C PHE A 310 -16.22 3.46 7.88
N THR A 311 -17.41 3.71 8.41
CA THR A 311 -18.40 2.65 8.67
C THR A 311 -19.14 2.31 7.38
N GLN A 312 -18.76 1.20 6.76
CA GLN A 312 -19.45 0.64 5.59
C GLN A 312 -20.67 -0.19 6.03
N HIS A 313 -21.46 -0.67 5.06
CA HIS A 313 -22.70 -1.42 5.33
C HIS A 313 -22.50 -2.64 6.26
N ARG A 314 -21.44 -3.43 6.05
CA ARG A 314 -21.11 -4.60 6.88
C ARG A 314 -20.73 -4.19 8.30
N ALA A 315 -19.84 -3.21 8.45
CA ALA A 315 -19.47 -2.67 9.77
C ALA A 315 -20.70 -2.13 10.54
N HIS A 316 -21.61 -1.45 9.83
CA HIS A 316 -22.87 -0.98 10.42
C HIS A 316 -23.72 -2.14 10.94
N ALA A 317 -23.88 -3.20 10.15
CA ALA A 317 -24.65 -4.38 10.55
C ALA A 317 -24.05 -5.05 11.80
N TYR A 318 -22.73 -5.23 11.87
CA TYR A 318 -22.09 -5.79 13.06
C TYR A 318 -22.25 -4.90 14.30
N PHE A 319 -22.18 -3.57 14.15
CA PHE A 319 -22.46 -2.68 15.28
C PHE A 319 -23.93 -2.77 15.74
N ASP A 320 -24.87 -2.90 14.81
CA ASP A 320 -26.29 -3.08 15.14
C ASP A 320 -26.51 -4.40 15.89
N GLU A 321 -25.94 -5.51 15.41
CA GLU A 321 -25.98 -6.82 16.08
C GLU A 321 -25.39 -6.74 17.50
N ALA A 322 -24.25 -6.06 17.66
CA ALA A 322 -23.64 -5.85 18.97
C ALA A 322 -24.57 -5.06 19.92
N MET A 323 -25.32 -4.08 19.39
CA MET A 323 -26.27 -3.27 20.16
C MET A 323 -27.58 -4.01 20.47
N GLU A 324 -27.99 -4.96 19.62
CA GLU A 324 -29.13 -5.85 19.84
C GLU A 324 -28.86 -6.89 20.92
N ALA A 325 -27.60 -7.35 21.05
CA ALA A 325 -27.17 -8.25 22.12
C ALA A 325 -27.25 -7.61 23.52
N ILE A 326 -27.25 -6.27 23.60
CA ILE A 326 -27.29 -5.53 24.88
C ILE A 326 -28.74 -5.20 25.27
N PRO A 327 -29.17 -5.44 26.53
CA PRO A 327 -30.50 -5.07 26.98
C PRO A 327 -30.88 -3.61 26.71
N ALA A 328 -32.15 -3.38 26.37
CA ALA A 328 -32.69 -2.06 26.10
C ALA A 328 -32.74 -1.21 27.39
N LEU A 329 -32.37 0.06 27.25
CA LEU A 329 -32.37 1.02 28.35
C LEU A 329 -33.71 1.76 28.47
N LYS A 330 -34.01 2.23 29.69
CA LYS A 330 -35.10 3.19 29.91
C LYS A 330 -34.67 4.57 29.41
N ALA A 331 -35.63 5.46 29.17
CA ALA A 331 -35.36 6.80 28.66
C ALA A 331 -34.43 7.64 29.57
N GLU A 332 -34.51 7.45 30.90
CA GLU A 332 -33.63 8.13 31.86
C GLU A 332 -32.18 7.65 31.75
N ASP A 333 -32.00 6.34 31.64
CA ASP A 333 -30.68 5.71 31.45
C ASP A 333 -30.06 6.11 30.11
N GLN A 334 -30.88 6.27 29.07
CA GLN A 334 -30.42 6.73 27.76
C GLN A 334 -29.88 8.17 27.82
N LYS A 335 -30.56 9.07 28.54
CA LYS A 335 -30.06 10.45 28.75
C LYS A 335 -28.71 10.45 29.47
N PHE A 336 -28.54 9.60 30.48
CA PHE A 336 -27.28 9.46 31.20
C PHE A 336 -26.14 8.98 30.28
N VAL A 337 -26.41 8.00 29.42
CA VAL A 337 -25.47 7.53 28.39
C VAL A 337 -25.04 8.67 27.46
N ASP A 338 -26.00 9.45 26.96
CA ASP A 338 -25.71 10.58 26.06
C ASP A 338 -24.89 11.70 26.73
N GLU A 339 -25.12 11.97 28.01
CA GLU A 339 -24.32 12.91 28.80
C GLU A 339 -22.86 12.47 28.94
N ILE A 340 -22.61 11.18 29.20
CA ILE A 340 -21.25 10.65 29.28
C ILE A 340 -20.57 10.71 27.92
N LEU A 341 -21.24 10.27 26.86
CA LEU A 341 -20.70 10.32 25.50
C LEU A 341 -20.26 11.74 25.12
N THR A 342 -21.10 12.75 25.40
CA THR A 342 -20.78 14.15 25.12
C THR A 342 -19.51 14.61 25.87
N LYS A 343 -19.36 14.21 27.14
CA LYS A 343 -18.17 14.52 27.94
C LYS A 343 -16.92 13.82 27.41
N CYS A 344 -17.04 12.55 27.00
CA CYS A 344 -15.95 11.77 26.41
C CYS A 344 -15.49 12.38 25.08
N GLU A 345 -16.42 12.68 24.18
CA GLU A 345 -16.15 13.33 22.88
C GLU A 345 -15.45 14.69 23.06
N ALA A 346 -15.92 15.51 24.02
CA ALA A 346 -15.29 16.79 24.31
C ALA A 346 -13.84 16.64 24.80
N ARG A 347 -13.56 15.64 25.64
CA ARG A 347 -12.21 15.34 26.15
C ARG A 347 -11.28 14.77 25.07
N MET A 348 -11.83 13.99 24.14
CA MET A 348 -11.09 13.34 23.06
C MET A 348 -11.09 14.12 21.75
N ARG A 349 -11.59 15.36 21.76
CA ARG A 349 -11.81 16.16 20.54
C ARG A 349 -10.59 16.21 19.62
N LEU A 350 -9.40 16.44 20.18
CA LEU A 350 -8.17 16.54 19.39
C LEU A 350 -7.81 15.22 18.71
N GLN A 351 -7.93 14.11 19.44
CA GLN A 351 -7.68 12.76 18.93
C GLN A 351 -8.63 12.42 17.79
N LEU A 352 -9.90 12.78 17.92
CA LEU A 352 -10.94 12.45 16.93
C LEU A 352 -10.90 13.34 15.69
N CYS A 353 -10.22 14.49 15.71
CA CYS A 353 -10.15 15.40 14.55
C CYS A 353 -9.61 14.74 13.27
N CYS A 354 -8.68 13.77 13.38
CA CYS A 354 -8.08 13.10 12.22
C CYS A 354 -9.12 12.32 11.38
N PHE A 355 -10.11 11.71 12.02
CA PHE A 355 -11.17 10.96 11.35
C PHE A 355 -12.15 11.87 10.60
N HIS A 356 -12.35 13.10 11.08
CA HIS A 356 -13.29 14.06 10.48
C HIS A 356 -12.70 14.83 9.29
N GLY A 357 -11.38 15.05 9.26
CA GLY A 357 -10.70 15.77 8.16
C GLY A 357 -10.62 14.97 6.85
N SER A 358 -10.74 13.65 6.91
CA SER A 358 -10.56 12.75 5.76
C SER A 358 -11.72 12.81 4.74
N SER A 359 -12.89 13.32 5.15
CA SER A 359 -14.05 13.49 4.27
C SER A 359 -13.89 14.59 3.21
N LEU A 360 -12.88 15.45 3.32
CA LEU A 360 -12.67 16.57 2.38
C LEU A 360 -11.77 16.20 1.20
N LEU A 361 -11.01 15.10 1.28
CA LEU A 361 -10.07 14.69 0.23
C LEU A 361 -10.68 13.72 -0.80
N SER A 362 -11.87 13.15 -0.54
CA SER A 362 -12.56 12.25 -1.48
C SER A 362 -13.46 12.97 -2.50
N THR A 363 -13.44 14.31 -2.54
CA THR A 363 -14.29 15.13 -3.42
C THR A 363 -13.53 16.08 -4.34
N SER A 364 -12.24 15.83 -4.61
CA SER A 364 -11.43 16.60 -5.57
C SER A 364 -10.92 15.75 -6.71
#